data_AF-A0A0R2R0K2-F1
#
_entry.id   AF-A0A0R2R0K2-F1
#
_cell.length_a   1.000
_cell.length_b   1.000
_cell.length_c   1.000
_cell.angle_alpha   90.00
_cell.angle_beta   90.00
_cell.angle_gamma   90.00
#
_symmetry.space_group_name_H-M   'P 1'
#
loop_
_entity.id
_entity.type
_entity.pdbx_description
1 polymer ?
#
loop_
_entity_poly.entity_id
_entity_poly.type
_entity_poly.pdbx_seq_one_letter_code
_entity_poly.pdbx_strand_id
1 'polypeptide(L)' 'MKEEKENIFSIFDDVLQRKHKEELLNQKSKVIWMTGLSGSGKTTIAKEVEKYLHSQGILSQLLDGDNISRYQ' A
#
# COMPACT_ATOMS: atom_id res chain seq x y z
N MET A 1 -33.00 -12.72 30.64
CA MET A 1 -32.59 -11.84 29.53
C MET A 1 -31.11 -12.05 29.29
N LYS A 2 -30.75 -12.83 28.26
CA LYS A 2 -29.36 -12.97 27.80
C LYS A 2 -29.09 -11.79 26.88
N GLU A 3 -28.00 -11.08 27.14
CA GLU A 3 -27.60 -9.89 26.37
C GLU A 3 -27.32 -10.27 24.92
N GLU A 4 -28.07 -9.66 24.01
CA GLU A 4 -27.80 -9.62 22.58
C GLU A 4 -26.60 -8.70 22.33
N LYS A 5 -25.41 -9.27 22.23
CA LYS A 5 -24.19 -8.56 21.77
C LYS A 5 -23.45 -9.33 20.67
N GLU A 6 -24.14 -10.16 19.89
CA GLU A 6 -23.51 -11.07 18.91
C GLU A 6 -23.58 -10.57 17.45
N ASN A 7 -23.46 -9.27 17.18
CA ASN A 7 -23.53 -8.76 15.79
C ASN A 7 -22.41 -7.81 15.38
N ILE A 8 -21.36 -7.64 16.19
CA ILE A 8 -20.18 -6.84 15.81
C ILE A 8 -19.05 -7.81 15.45
N PHE A 9 -18.99 -8.18 14.18
CA PHE A 9 -17.84 -8.85 13.59
C PHE A 9 -16.81 -7.77 13.24
N SER A 10 -15.84 -7.57 14.13
CA SER A 10 -14.73 -6.64 13.88
C SER A 10 -13.83 -7.24 12.81
N ILE A 11 -13.97 -6.76 11.57
CA ILE A 11 -13.11 -7.12 10.43
C ILE A 11 -11.63 -6.93 10.79
N PHE A 12 -11.32 -6.01 11.71
CA PHE A 12 -9.95 -5.73 12.13
C PHE A 12 -9.24 -6.93 12.77
N ASP A 13 -9.98 -7.82 13.43
CA ASP A 13 -9.41 -8.99 14.10
C ASP A 13 -9.17 -10.16 13.14
N ASP A 14 -9.98 -10.26 12.08
CA ASP A 14 -9.84 -11.29 11.02
C ASP A 14 -8.86 -10.89 9.90
N VAL A 15 -8.50 -9.61 9.79
CA VAL A 15 -7.60 -9.12 8.74
C VAL A 15 -6.14 -9.31 9.15
N LEU A 16 -5.36 -9.87 8.22
CA LEU A 16 -3.92 -10.04 8.39
C LEU A 16 -3.23 -8.70 8.66
N GLN A 17 -2.69 -8.57 9.87
CA GLN A 17 -2.02 -7.37 10.34
C GLN A 17 -0.77 -7.04 9.51
N ARG A 18 -0.48 -5.73 9.41
CA ARG A 18 0.71 -5.20 8.72
C ARG A 18 2.01 -5.89 9.17
N LYS A 19 2.16 -6.11 10.49
CA LYS A 19 3.37 -6.73 11.08
C LYS A 19 3.69 -8.08 10.45
N HIS A 20 2.69 -8.94 10.25
CA HIS A 20 2.91 -10.26 9.63
C HIS A 20 3.43 -10.16 8.19
N LYS A 21 2.95 -9.16 7.42
CA LYS A 21 3.43 -8.91 6.05
C LYS A 21 4.87 -8.38 6.05
N GLU A 22 5.19 -7.50 6.99
CA GLU A 22 6.55 -6.96 7.15
C GLU A 22 7.56 -8.05 7.56
N GLU A 23 7.16 -8.97 8.44
CA GLU A 23 7.95 -10.14 8.85
C GLU A 23 8.16 -11.11 7.67
N LEU A 24 7.09 -11.44 6.93
CA LEU A 24 7.16 -12.32 5.76
C LEU A 24 8.12 -11.79 4.68
N LEU A 25 8.08 -10.49 4.41
CA LEU A 25 8.91 -9.85 3.38
C LEU A 25 10.28 -9.41 3.91
N ASN A 26 10.52 -9.51 5.22
CA ASN A 26 11.66 -8.91 5.91
C ASN A 26 11.86 -7.42 5.54
N GLN A 27 10.76 -6.67 5.42
CA GLN A 27 10.71 -5.31 4.89
C GLN A 27 9.68 -4.47 5.65
N LYS A 28 10.02 -3.20 5.96
CA LYS A 28 9.05 -2.27 6.56
C LYS A 28 8.21 -1.60 5.48
N SER A 29 6.88 -1.68 5.59
CA SER A 29 5.97 -1.03 4.66
C SER A 29 6.03 0.49 4.81
N LYS A 30 6.13 1.22 3.69
CA LYS A 30 6.14 2.69 3.67
C LYS A 30 5.29 3.19 2.51
N VAL A 31 4.75 4.39 2.65
CA VAL A 31 4.03 5.10 1.60
C VAL A 31 4.78 6.39 1.31
N ILE A 32 5.14 6.61 0.05
CA ILE A 32 5.75 7.84 -0.43
C ILE A 32 4.69 8.57 -1.24
N TRP A 33 4.18 9.68 -0.70
CA TRP A 33 3.15 10.49 -1.36
C TRP A 33 3.79 11.62 -2.16
N MET A 34 3.79 11.50 -3.49
CA MET A 34 4.33 12.53 -4.38
C MET A 34 3.24 13.53 -4.77
N THR A 35 3.46 14.81 -4.50
CA THR A 35 2.54 15.91 -4.82
C THR A 35 3.26 17.02 -5.61
N GLY A 36 2.50 17.80 -6.38
CA GLY A 36 3.04 18.82 -7.28
C GLY A 36 2.16 19.05 -8.52
N LEU A 37 2.46 20.11 -9.27
CA LEU A 37 1.72 20.51 -10.48
C LEU A 37 1.77 19.45 -11.59
N SER A 38 0.82 19.49 -12.53
CA SER A 38 0.90 18.68 -13.75
C SER A 38 2.21 18.99 -14.50
N GLY A 39 2.88 17.97 -15.02
CA GLY A 39 4.18 18.12 -15.70
C GLY A 39 5.39 18.33 -14.77
N SER A 40 5.23 18.42 -13.45
CA SER A 40 6.35 18.63 -12.51
C SER A 40 7.29 17.41 -12.34
N GLY A 41 7.11 16.34 -13.13
CA GLY A 41 7.98 15.16 -13.11
C GLY A 41 7.69 14.12 -12.02
N LYS A 42 6.55 14.18 -11.32
CA LYS A 42 6.19 13.22 -10.25
C LYS A 42 6.28 11.77 -10.71
N THR A 43 5.57 11.41 -11.79
CA THR A 43 5.55 10.05 -12.35
C THR A 43 6.94 9.63 -12.84
N THR A 44 7.75 10.54 -13.37
CA THR A 44 9.13 10.25 -13.79
C THR A 44 9.98 9.82 -12.60
N ILE A 45 9.97 10.60 -11.52
CA ILE A 45 10.73 10.28 -10.31
C ILE A 45 10.18 9.00 -9.66
N ALA A 46 8.86 8.83 -9.59
CA ALA A 46 8.24 7.67 -8.97
C ALA A 46 8.64 6.34 -9.66
N LYS A 47 8.71 6.34 -10.99
CA LYS A 47 9.18 5.19 -11.78
C LYS A 47 10.65 4.85 -11.51
N GLU A 48 11.52 5.85 -11.40
CA GLU A 48 12.93 5.60 -11.09
C GLU A 48 13.13 5.13 -9.65
N VAL A 49 12.33 5.64 -8.70
CA VAL A 49 12.32 5.13 -7.32
C VAL A 49 11.89 3.66 -7.27
N GLU A 50 10.84 3.27 -7.99
CA GLU A 50 10.38 1.88 -8.07
C GLU A 50 11.47 0.96 -8.65
N LYS A 51 12.10 1.34 -9.77
CA LYS A 51 13.22 0.58 -10.35
C LYS A 51 14.39 0.45 -9.38
N TYR A 52 14.74 1.54 -8.70
CA TYR A 52 15.81 1.54 -7.70
C TYR A 52 15.49 0.57 -6.55
N LEU A 53 14.30 0.67 -5.94
CA LEU A 53 13.88 -0.22 -4.86
C LEU A 53 13.87 -1.69 -5.31
N HIS A 54 13.35 -1.98 -6.49
CA HIS A 54 13.39 -3.32 -7.08
C HIS A 54 14.82 -3.84 -7.24
N SER A 55 15.76 -2.99 -7.70
CA SER A 55 17.19 -3.36 -7.81
C SER A 55 17.84 -3.73 -6.47
N GLN A 56 17.29 -3.24 -5.36
CA GLN A 56 17.73 -3.56 -3.99
C GLN A 56 16.97 -4.74 -3.39
N GLY A 57 16.14 -5.44 -4.16
CA GLY A 57 15.29 -6.54 -3.69
C GLY A 57 14.11 -6.08 -2.83
N ILE A 58 13.77 -4.79 -2.85
CA ILE A 58 12.67 -4.22 -2.08
C ILE A 58 11.38 -4.30 -2.88
N LEU A 59 10.34 -4.91 -2.30
CA LEU A 59 9.02 -4.94 -2.92
C LEU A 59 8.40 -3.54 -2.86
N SER A 60 8.17 -2.94 -4.02
CA SER A 60 7.52 -1.63 -4.16
C SER A 60 6.47 -1.67 -5.26
N GLN A 61 5.44 -0.86 -5.12
CA GLN A 61 4.37 -0.71 -6.11
C GLN A 61 4.12 0.78 -6.35
N LEU A 62 4.20 1.21 -7.60
CA LEU A 62 3.77 2.54 -8.02
C LEU A 62 2.23 2.58 -8.17
N LEU A 63 1.59 3.48 -7.42
CA LEU A 63 0.17 3.79 -7.52
C LEU A 63 0.02 5.16 -8.20
N ASP A 64 -0.46 5.18 -9.43
CA ASP A 64 -0.76 6.41 -10.19
C ASP A 64 -2.26 6.49 -10.47
N GLY A 65 -2.83 7.68 -10.45
CA GLY A 65 -4.26 7.90 -10.70
C GLY A 65 -4.70 7.38 -12.07
N ASP A 66 -3.81 7.46 -13.06
CA ASP A 66 -4.02 6.90 -14.40
C ASP A 66 -4.10 5.36 -14.41
N ASN A 67 -3.44 4.70 -13.46
CA ASN A 67 -3.43 3.23 -13.32
C ASN A 67 -4.60 2.70 -12.47
N ILE A 68 -5.12 3.50 -11.53
CA ILE A 68 -6.22 3.09 -10.64
C ILE A 68 -7.56 3.09 -11.39
N SER A 69 -7.75 3.92 -12.42
CA SER A 69 -8.99 3.97 -13.20
C SER A 69 -9.23 2.80 -14.18
N ARG A 70 -8.28 1.87 -14.35
CA ARG A 70 -8.41 0.73 -15.29
C ARG A 70 -8.95 -0.57 -14.69
N TYR A 71 -9.40 -0.55 -13.44
CA TYR A 71 -10.20 -1.64 -12.88
C TYR A 71 -11.69 -1.28 -12.97
N GLN A 72 -12.25 -1.42 -14.18
CA GLN A 72 -13.68 -1.67 -14.44
C GLN A 72 -13.82 -3.02 -15.11
#